data_AF-A0AA96YF01-F1
#
_entry.id   AF-A0AA96YF01-F1
#
_cell.length_a   1.000
_cell.length_b   1.000
_cell.length_c   1.000
_cell.angle_alpha   90.00
_cell.angle_beta   90.00
_cell.angle_gamma   90.00
#
_symmetry.space_group_name_H-M   'P 1'
#
loop_
_entity.id
_entity.type
_entity.pdbx_description
1 polymer ?
#
loop_
_entity_poly.entity_id
_entity_poly.type
_entity_poly.pdbx_seq_one_letter_code
_entity_poly.pdbx_strand_id
1 'polypeptide(L)'
;MTQMKTLDVEIVSSGDNTLAPSGLVELKLIDISKADARSISLAELRLRCGGLMPIKLPLTFDTSLIDPRRSYALAARIEIDGQLRYITTSRHSIEPATVSGTQRVTVDQIATENGRQFSDNLAE
;
A
#
# COMPACT_ATOMS: atom_id res chain seq x y z
N MET A 1 13.94 -2.91 25.88
CA MET A 1 12.59 -2.35 26.06
C MET A 1 12.03 -2.16 24.67
N THR A 2 10.92 -2.82 24.35
CA THR A 2 10.19 -2.69 23.08
C THR A 2 9.59 -1.27 23.04
N GLN A 3 9.85 -0.51 21.98
CA GLN A 3 9.32 0.84 21.81
C GLN A 3 8.34 0.82 20.64
N MET A 4 7.04 0.87 20.95
CA MET A 4 6.00 0.90 19.95
C MET A 4 5.84 2.32 19.43
N LYS A 5 5.94 2.51 18.12
CA LYS A 5 5.66 3.76 17.44
C LYS A 5 4.53 3.55 16.45
N THR A 6 3.62 4.52 16.41
CA THR A 6 2.54 4.55 15.43
C THR A 6 2.86 5.60 14.38
N LEU A 7 2.70 5.22 13.12
CA LEU A 7 2.89 6.07 11.96
C LEU A 7 1.58 6.21 11.22
N ASP A 8 1.12 7.45 11.05
CA ASP A 8 -0.04 7.75 10.23
C ASP A 8 0.33 7.64 8.75
N VAL A 9 -0.35 6.76 8.04
CA VAL A 9 -0.18 6.56 6.61
C VAL A 9 -1.46 6.92 5.88
N GLU A 10 -1.35 7.84 4.92
CA GLU A 10 -2.42 8.24 4.02
C GLU A 10 -2.29 7.49 2.70
N ILE A 11 -3.26 6.65 2.38
CA ILE A 11 -3.35 5.99 1.09
C ILE A 11 -4.13 6.87 0.14
N VAL A 12 -3.51 7.24 -0.98
CA VAL A 12 -4.08 8.09 -2.03
C VAL A 12 -4.14 7.31 -3.32
N SER A 13 -5.23 7.38 -4.08
CA SER A 13 -5.31 6.80 -5.43
C SER A 13 -4.78 7.79 -6.47
N SER A 14 -4.07 7.31 -7.48
CA SER A 14 -3.70 8.12 -8.64
C SER A 14 -4.82 8.24 -9.68
N GLY A 15 -5.88 7.43 -9.56
CA GLY A 15 -6.99 7.37 -10.51
C GLY A 15 -8.33 7.53 -9.80
N ASP A 16 -9.12 6.45 -9.77
CA ASP A 16 -10.42 6.45 -9.08
C ASP A 16 -10.25 6.57 -7.57
N ASN A 17 -10.92 7.55 -6.97
CA ASN A 17 -10.85 7.82 -5.53
C ASN A 17 -11.92 7.08 -4.72
N THR A 18 -12.71 6.21 -5.35
CA THR A 18 -13.78 5.45 -4.69
C THR A 18 -13.36 4.03 -4.44
N LEU A 19 -13.30 3.63 -3.17
CA LEU A 19 -13.03 2.27 -2.74
C LEU A 19 -14.34 1.56 -2.34
N ALA A 20 -14.55 0.35 -2.85
CA ALA A 20 -15.69 -0.47 -2.46
C ALA A 20 -15.68 -0.81 -0.96
N PRO A 21 -16.83 -0.92 -0.29
CA PRO A 21 -16.92 -1.27 1.15
C PRO A 21 -16.34 -2.66 1.48
N SER A 22 -16.20 -3.54 0.50
CA SER A 22 -15.53 -4.84 0.63
C SER A 22 -14.01 -4.79 0.40
N GLY A 23 -13.40 -3.60 0.25
CA GLY A 23 -11.98 -3.42 0.02
C GLY A 23 -11.13 -3.83 1.23
N LEU A 24 -10.38 -4.92 1.12
CA LEU A 24 -9.36 -5.32 2.05
C LEU A 24 -8.08 -4.53 1.77
N VAL A 25 -7.80 -3.54 2.61
CA VAL A 25 -6.59 -2.74 2.57
C VAL A 25 -5.52 -3.44 3.40
N GLU A 26 -4.38 -3.73 2.78
CA GLU A 26 -3.19 -4.25 3.43
C GLU A 26 -2.05 -3.25 3.30
N LEU A 27 -1.62 -2.69 4.43
CA LEU A 27 -0.47 -1.81 4.54
C LEU A 27 0.67 -2.53 5.26
N LYS A 28 1.87 -2.53 4.67
CA LYS A 28 3.03 -3.24 5.21
C LYS A 28 4.23 -2.32 5.27
N LEU A 29 4.96 -2.39 6.37
CA LEU A 29 6.31 -1.85 6.50
C LEU A 29 7.29 -2.97 6.19
N ILE A 30 8.01 -2.85 5.09
CA ILE A 30 8.97 -3.85 4.64
C ILE A 30 10.41 -3.34 4.71
N ASP A 31 11.30 -4.22 5.14
CA ASP A 31 12.74 -4.03 5.01
C ASP A 31 13.18 -4.31 3.57
N ILE A 32 13.76 -3.30 2.94
CA ILE A 32 14.25 -3.28 1.55
C ILE A 32 15.77 -3.05 1.54
N SER A 33 16.45 -3.31 2.66
CA SER A 33 17.91 -3.17 2.78
C SER A 33 18.66 -4.16 1.90
N LYS A 34 18.05 -5.34 1.66
CA LYS A 34 18.55 -6.35 0.73
C LYS A 34 17.77 -6.26 -0.57
N ALA A 35 18.46 -5.88 -1.64
CA ALA A 35 17.88 -5.87 -2.99
C ALA A 35 17.57 -7.28 -3.53
N ASP A 36 18.16 -8.33 -2.93
CA ASP A 36 18.23 -9.68 -3.49
C ASP A 36 17.54 -10.77 -2.64
N ALA A 37 17.00 -10.42 -1.47
CA ALA A 37 16.45 -11.39 -0.53
C ALA A 37 15.08 -10.95 -0.05
N ARG A 38 14.12 -11.89 -0.13
CA ARG A 38 12.75 -11.86 0.43
C ARG A 38 12.54 -10.72 1.43
N SER A 39 11.83 -9.67 1.01
CA SER A 39 11.51 -8.51 1.85
C SER A 39 10.85 -8.98 3.15
N ILE A 40 11.40 -8.55 4.29
CA ILE A 40 10.88 -8.93 5.60
C ILE A 40 9.85 -7.88 6.00
N SER A 41 8.60 -8.30 6.22
CA SER A 41 7.57 -7.43 6.79
C SER A 41 7.85 -7.24 8.28
N LEU A 42 8.17 -6.01 8.69
CA LEU A 42 8.33 -5.66 10.09
C LEU A 42 7.00 -5.38 10.77
N ALA A 43 6.07 -4.79 10.03
CA ALA A 43 4.70 -4.55 10.48
C ALA A 43 3.75 -4.74 9.31
N GLU A 44 2.55 -5.22 9.63
CA GLU A 44 1.47 -5.43 8.69
C GLU A 44 0.16 -5.01 9.36
N LEU A 45 -0.60 -4.22 8.63
CA LEU A 45 -1.94 -3.79 9.00
C LEU A 45 -2.88 -4.24 7.89
N ARG A 46 -3.86 -5.08 8.23
CA ARG A 46 -4.91 -5.52 7.32
C ARG A 46 -6.27 -5.14 7.89
N LEU A 47 -7.06 -4.42 7.11
CA LEU A 47 -8.40 -4.01 7.51
C LEU A 47 -9.31 -3.86 6.30
N ARG A 48 -10.60 -4.11 6.51
CA ARG A 48 -11.61 -3.87 5.49
C ARG A 48 -12.12 -2.44 5.62
N CYS A 49 -12.00 -1.66 4.55
CA CYS A 49 -12.48 -0.30 4.48
C CYS A 49 -12.97 0.00 3.06
N GLY A 50 -13.98 0.85 2.96
CA GLY A 50 -14.37 1.47 1.71
C GLY A 50 -14.87 2.87 1.97
N GLY A 51 -15.09 3.61 0.90
CA GLY A 51 -15.40 5.03 0.93
C GLY A 51 -14.50 5.80 -0.03
N LEU A 52 -14.17 7.03 0.34
CA LEU A 52 -13.38 7.94 -0.48
C LEU A 52 -11.94 8.01 0.02
N MET A 53 -10.99 8.01 -0.92
CA MET A 53 -9.59 8.31 -0.62
C MET A 53 -9.38 9.84 -0.49
N PRO A 54 -8.47 10.31 0.38
CA PRO A 54 -7.42 9.55 1.07
C PRO A 54 -7.90 8.78 2.31
N ILE A 55 -7.38 7.57 2.50
CA ILE A 55 -7.66 6.73 3.67
C ILE A 55 -6.50 6.86 4.66
N LYS A 56 -6.80 7.30 5.88
CA LYS A 56 -5.82 7.42 6.96
C LYS A 56 -5.76 6.15 7.79
N LEU A 57 -4.61 5.50 7.80
CA LEU A 57 -4.37 4.25 8.51
C LEU A 57 -3.21 4.40 9.50
N PRO A 58 -3.42 4.07 10.80
CA PRO A 58 -2.35 4.05 11.78
C PRO A 58 -1.58 2.73 11.70
N LEU A 59 -0.30 2.79 11.34
CA LEU A 59 0.59 1.63 11.33
C LEU A 59 1.45 1.62 12.58
N THR A 60 1.19 0.68 13.49
CA THR A 60 2.01 0.50 14.69
C THR A 60 3.10 -0.54 14.46
N PHE A 61 4.33 -0.20 14.84
CA PHE A 61 5.50 -1.08 14.72
C PHE A 61 6.45 -0.89 15.91
N ASP A 62 7.32 -1.87 16.16
CA ASP A 62 8.38 -1.74 17.16
C ASP A 62 9.62 -1.06 16.55
N THR A 63 10.01 0.09 17.12
CA THR A 63 11.20 0.84 16.70
C THR A 63 12.50 0.16 17.12
N SER A 64 12.46 -0.78 18.07
CA SER A 64 13.65 -1.54 18.48
C SER A 64 14.12 -2.52 17.40
N LEU A 65 13.21 -2.96 16.52
CA LEU A 65 13.52 -3.76 15.32
C LEU A 65 14.00 -2.90 14.14
N ILE A 66 13.95 -1.57 14.27
CA ILE A 66 14.37 -0.64 13.22
C ILE A 66 15.86 -0.35 13.35
N ASP A 67 16.59 -0.66 12.29
CA ASP A 67 18.03 -0.41 12.18
C ASP A 67 18.27 0.79 11.25
N PRO A 68 18.92 1.87 11.71
CA PRO A 68 19.20 3.04 10.89
C PRO A 68 20.15 2.77 9.70
N ARG A 69 20.83 1.63 9.67
CA ARG A 69 21.67 1.19 8.54
C ARG A 69 20.85 0.47 7.47
N ARG A 70 19.57 0.20 7.71
CA ARG A 70 18.67 -0.49 6.78
C ARG A 70 17.70 0.49 6.14
N SER A 71 17.18 0.10 4.98
CA SER A 71 16.17 0.87 4.26
C SER A 71 14.81 0.21 4.43
N TYR A 72 13.79 1.03 4.64
CA TYR A 72 12.41 0.58 4.81
C TYR A 72 11.50 1.25 3.80
N ALA A 73 10.48 0.53 3.35
CA ALA A 73 9.44 1.09 2.49
C ALA A 73 8.05 0.72 2.99
N LEU A 74 7.10 1.61 2.71
CA LEU A 74 5.69 1.33 2.84
C LEU A 74 5.18 0.71 1.54
N ALA A 75 4.46 -0.39 1.67
CA ALA A 75 3.74 -1.03 0.58
C ALA A 75 2.27 -1.13 0.96
N ALA A 76 1.40 -0.58 0.12
CA ALA A 76 -0.04 -0.74 0.24
C ALA A 76 -0.57 -1.57 -0.93
N ARG A 77 -1.50 -2.47 -0.63
CA ARG A 77 -2.29 -3.16 -1.65
C ARG A 77 -3.71 -3.27 -1.18
N ILE A 78 -4.64 -3.23 -2.12
CA ILE A 78 -6.06 -3.29 -1.82
C ILE A 78 -6.70 -4.36 -2.69
N GLU A 79 -7.33 -5.31 -2.03
CA GLU A 79 -8.05 -6.42 -2.65
C GLU A 79 -9.56 -6.18 -2.49
N ILE A 80 -10.32 -6.31 -3.56
CA ILE A 80 -11.79 -6.22 -3.52
C ILE A 80 -12.32 -7.57 -3.96
N ASP A 81 -13.13 -8.21 -3.14
CA ASP A 81 -13.70 -9.54 -3.43
C ASP A 81 -12.62 -10.59 -3.79
N GLY A 82 -11.44 -10.50 -3.17
CA GLY A 82 -10.31 -11.41 -3.40
C GLY A 82 -9.51 -11.13 -4.68
N GLN A 83 -9.82 -10.05 -5.40
CA GLN A 83 -9.03 -9.59 -6.54
C GLN A 83 -8.22 -8.37 -6.15
N LEU A 84 -6.91 -8.39 -6.43
CA LEU A 84 -6.08 -7.20 -6.34
C LEU A 84 -6.65 -6.14 -7.29
N ARG A 85 -6.97 -4.95 -6.77
CA ARG A 85 -7.53 -3.84 -7.56
C ARG A 85 -6.69 -2.58 -7.44
N TYR A 86 -5.99 -2.41 -6.33
CA TYR A 86 -5.03 -1.32 -6.17
C TYR A 86 -3.72 -1.85 -5.60
N ILE A 87 -2.61 -1.30 -6.08
CA ILE A 87 -1.28 -1.64 -5.58
C ILE A 87 -0.37 -0.42 -5.62
N THR A 88 0.51 -0.29 -4.64
CA THR A 88 1.60 0.68 -4.68
C THR A 88 2.58 0.31 -5.80
N THR A 89 2.68 1.17 -6.82
CA THR A 89 3.61 1.02 -7.94
C THR A 89 4.94 1.74 -7.71
N SER A 90 4.94 2.75 -6.83
CA SER A 90 6.11 3.55 -6.50
C SER A 90 6.73 3.12 -5.19
N ARG A 91 8.07 3.05 -5.13
CA ARG A 91 8.78 2.74 -3.88
C ARG A 91 8.72 3.94 -2.93
N HIS A 92 7.90 3.85 -1.88
CA HIS A 92 7.83 4.86 -0.82
C HIS A 92 8.82 4.51 0.30
N SER A 93 10.09 4.85 0.09
CA SER A 93 11.13 4.68 1.11
C SER A 93 10.91 5.65 2.27
N ILE A 94 10.93 5.15 3.50
CA ILE A 94 10.77 5.95 4.73
C ILE A 94 11.81 5.55 5.78
N GLU A 95 12.04 6.45 6.74
CA GLU A 95 12.91 6.21 7.89
C GLU A 95 12.08 6.05 9.16
N PRO A 96 11.50 4.86 9.46
CA PRO A 96 10.57 4.66 10.58
C PRO A 96 11.09 5.17 11.95
N ALA A 97 12.41 5.14 12.18
CA ALA A 97 13.03 5.65 13.39
C ALA A 97 12.84 7.17 13.58
N THR A 98 13.09 7.96 12.53
CA THR A 98 13.12 9.43 12.59
C THR A 98 11.86 10.07 11.99
N VAL A 99 11.18 9.38 11.09
CA VAL A 99 9.99 9.86 10.39
C VAL A 99 8.92 10.26 11.40
N SER A 100 8.35 11.44 11.17
CA SER A 100 7.31 12.03 12.00
C SER A 100 6.29 12.66 11.07
N GLY A 101 5.01 12.62 11.45
CA GLY A 101 3.91 13.09 10.63
C GLY A 101 3.42 12.08 9.59
N THR A 102 2.47 12.52 8.78
CA THR A 102 1.69 11.64 7.90
C THR A 102 2.44 11.27 6.63
N GLN A 103 2.56 9.97 6.35
CA GLN A 103 3.19 9.45 5.15
C GLN A 103 2.16 9.19 4.07
N ARG A 104 2.28 9.86 2.93
CA ARG A 104 1.42 9.60 1.78
C ARG A 104 1.98 8.48 0.91
N VAL A 105 1.15 7.46 0.69
CA VAL A 105 1.43 6.33 -0.18
C VAL A 105 0.43 6.39 -1.33
N THR A 106 0.94 6.43 -2.56
CA THR A 106 0.08 6.41 -3.74
C THR A 106 -0.13 4.97 -4.18
N VAL A 107 -1.38 4.60 -4.38
CA VAL A 107 -1.77 3.33 -5.00
C VAL A 107 -2.31 3.60 -6.38
N ASP A 108 -1.93 2.73 -7.31
CA ASP A 108 -2.46 2.74 -8.66
C ASP A 108 -3.55 1.68 -8.78
N GLN A 109 -4.63 2.03 -9.46
CA GLN A 109 -5.68 1.06 -9.73
C GLN A 109 -5.21 0.17 -10.87
N ILE A 110 -5.13 -1.13 -10.61
CA ILE A 110 -4.96 -2.08 -11.69
C ILE A 110 -6.31 -2.23 -12.38
N ALA A 111 -6.42 -1.63 -13.56
CA ALA A 111 -7.49 -1.93 -14.48
C ALA A 111 -7.35 -3.40 -14.87
N THR A 112 -8.35 -4.22 -14.55
CA THR A 112 -8.49 -5.51 -15.19
C THR A 112 -8.85 -5.22 -16.65
N GLU A 113 -7.86 -4.94 -17.50
CA GLU A 113 -8.03 -4.89 -18.95
C GLU A 113 -8.39 -6.31 -19.44
N ASN A 114 -9.67 -6.66 -19.37
CA ASN A 114 -10.27 -7.71 -20.19
C ASN A 114 -11.50 -7.11 -20.86
N GLY A 115 -11.23 -6.33 -21.90
CA GLY A 115 -12.25 -5.65 -22.71
C GLY A 115 -11.72 -5.13 -24.05
N ARG A 116 -10.64 -5.69 -24.60
CA ARG A 116 -10.44 -5.64 -26.06
C ARG A 116 -11.29 -6.75 -26.68
N GLN A 117 -12.57 -6.49 -26.87
CA GLN A 117 -13.33 -7.22 -27.88
C GLN A 117 -13.70 -6.24 -28.99
N PHE A 118 -12.86 -6.29 -30.02
CA PHE A 118 -13.05 -5.81 -31.38
C PHE A 118 -14.53 -5.72 -31.78
N SER A 119 -15.09 -4.52 -31.77
CA SER A 119 -16.19 -4.18 -32.67
C SER A 119 -15.57 -3.59 -33.94
N ASP A 120 -14.87 -4.43 -34.69
CA ASP A 120 -14.53 -4.11 -36.08
C ASP A 120 -15.76 -4.40 -36.93
N ASN A 121 -16.42 -3.29 -37.23
CA ASN A 121 -17.38 -3.01 -38.26
C ASN A 121 -17.27 -3.92 -39.52
N LEU A 122 -18.21 -4.84 -39.72
CA LEU A 122 -18.52 -5.36 -41.05
C LEU A 122 -19.85 -4.74 -41.50
N ALA A 123 -19.71 -3.64 -42.23
CA ALA A 123 -20.78 -3.09 -43.05
C ALA A 123 -21.15 -4.10 -44.14
N GLU A 124 -22.46 -4.29 -44.32
CA GLU A 124 -23.07 -4.87 -45.53
C GLU A 124 -22.75 -4.05 -46.79
#